data_AF-Q5MGR0-F1
#
_entry.id   AF-Q5MGR0-F1
#
_cell.length_a   1.000
_cell.length_b   1.000
_cell.length_c   1.000
_cell.angle_alpha   90.00
_cell.angle_beta   90.00
_cell.angle_gamma   90.00
#
_symmetry.space_group_name_H-M   'P 1'
#
loop_
_entity.id
_entity.type
_entity.pdbx_description
1 polymer ?
#
loop_
_entity_poly.entity_id
_entity_poly.type
_entity_poly.pdbx_seq_one_letter_code
_entity_poly.pdbx_strand_id
1 'polypeptide(L)'
;IKLTDAGAKNLLLMTLPDATRAPQFTYSTQEEIDKIRAKIVEMNEFIKAQAAYYTAQGYNITLYDTHALFESLTANPEQHGFVNASQACQDINRSSSADYLYHHALRSECASSGSDKFVFWDVTHPTTATHR
;
A
#
# COMPACT_ATOMS: atom_id res chain seq x y z
N ILE A 1 23.35 1.74 -14.03
CA ILE A 1 22.04 2.05 -13.41
C ILE A 1 21.42 3.21 -14.20
N LYS A 2 20.30 3.00 -14.91
CA LYS A 2 19.87 3.92 -15.99
C LYS A 2 19.56 5.36 -15.54
N LEU A 3 19.06 5.59 -14.33
CA LEU A 3 18.67 6.94 -13.88
C LEU A 3 19.87 7.79 -13.42
N THR A 4 20.73 7.23 -12.56
CA THR A 4 21.91 7.95 -12.03
C THR A 4 22.94 8.22 -13.13
N ASP A 5 23.12 7.26 -14.04
CA ASP A 5 24.05 7.39 -15.17
C ASP A 5 23.55 8.46 -16.17
N ALA A 6 22.23 8.68 -16.24
CA ALA A 6 21.61 9.74 -17.04
C ALA A 6 21.59 11.11 -16.35
N GLY A 7 22.19 11.24 -15.17
CA GLY A 7 22.33 12.51 -14.46
C GLY A 7 21.27 12.81 -13.40
N ALA A 8 20.41 11.86 -13.04
CA ALA A 8 19.48 12.04 -11.91
C ALA A 8 20.27 12.21 -10.59
N LYS A 9 19.94 13.25 -9.82
CA LYS A 9 20.61 13.59 -8.55
C LYS A 9 19.69 13.60 -7.34
N ASN A 10 18.40 13.81 -7.53
CA ASN A 10 17.40 13.87 -6.46
C ASN A 10 16.43 12.71 -6.65
N LEU A 11 16.36 11.82 -5.66
CA LEU A 11 15.54 10.61 -5.72
C LEU A 11 14.75 10.47 -4.42
N LEU A 12 13.44 10.26 -4.56
CA LEU A 12 12.59 9.78 -3.48
C LEU A 12 12.43 8.27 -3.64
N LEU A 13 12.87 7.53 -2.64
CA LEU A 13 12.63 6.10 -2.51
C LEU A 13 11.61 5.87 -1.42
N MET A 14 10.83 4.79 -1.53
CA MET A 14 9.85 4.42 -0.52
C MET A 14 9.85 2.91 -0.31
N THR A 15 9.66 2.49 0.94
CA THR A 15 9.37 1.08 1.24
C THR A 15 7.98 0.73 0.71
N LEU A 16 7.78 -0.55 0.40
CA LEU A 16 6.51 -1.10 -0.04
C LEU A 16 5.58 -1.33 1.17
N PRO A 17 4.32 -0.88 1.13
CA PRO A 17 3.33 -1.26 2.13
C PRO A 17 3.10 -2.78 2.14
N ASP A 18 2.77 -3.35 3.31
CA ASP A 18 2.34 -4.75 3.38
C ASP A 18 0.97 -4.92 2.71
N ALA A 19 0.98 -5.24 1.42
CA ALA A 19 -0.23 -5.48 0.64
C ALA A 19 -1.08 -6.64 1.20
N THR A 20 -0.51 -7.51 2.04
CA THR A 20 -1.27 -8.60 2.67
C THR A 20 -2.31 -8.13 3.68
N ARG A 21 -2.29 -6.83 4.05
CA ARG A 21 -3.35 -6.17 4.81
C ARG A 21 -4.60 -5.85 3.99
N ALA A 22 -4.52 -5.91 2.66
CA ALA A 22 -5.64 -5.56 1.79
C ALA A 22 -6.77 -6.60 1.82
N PRO A 23 -8.04 -6.20 1.59
CA PRO A 23 -9.20 -7.10 1.67
C PRO A 23 -9.11 -8.36 0.78
N GLN A 24 -8.38 -8.32 -0.33
CA GLN A 24 -8.22 -9.47 -1.22
C GLN A 24 -7.61 -10.69 -0.51
N PHE A 25 -6.85 -10.48 0.56
CA PHE A 25 -6.19 -11.55 1.30
C PHE A 25 -7.12 -12.28 2.27
N THR A 26 -8.34 -11.77 2.49
CA THR A 26 -9.42 -12.56 3.13
C THR A 26 -9.77 -13.80 2.31
N TYR A 27 -9.48 -13.81 1.01
CA TYR A 27 -9.70 -14.96 0.10
C TYR A 27 -8.43 -15.80 -0.14
N SER A 28 -7.36 -15.57 0.62
CA SER A 28 -6.06 -16.23 0.46
C SER A 28 -5.77 -17.19 1.61
N THR A 29 -4.86 -18.15 1.39
CA THR A 29 -4.35 -18.99 2.48
C THR A 29 -3.30 -18.24 3.30
N GLN A 30 -3.09 -18.67 4.55
CA GLN A 30 -2.03 -18.12 5.40
C GLN A 30 -0.63 -18.32 4.77
N GLU A 31 -0.42 -19.44 4.08
CA GLU A 31 0.84 -19.71 3.37
C GLU A 31 1.12 -18.67 2.28
N GLU A 32 0.12 -18.30 1.47
CA GLU A 32 0.30 -17.28 0.42
C GLU A 32 0.49 -15.88 1.03
N ILE A 33 -0.22 -15.57 2.12
CA ILE A 33 -0.01 -14.33 2.90
C ILE A 33 1.45 -14.25 3.38
N ASP A 34 1.95 -15.29 4.04
CA ASP A 34 3.30 -15.27 4.62
C ASP A 34 4.37 -15.20 3.53
N LYS A 35 4.16 -15.91 2.41
CA LYS A 35 5.04 -15.87 1.25
C LYS A 35 5.11 -14.48 0.60
N ILE A 36 3.99 -13.78 0.44
CA ILE A 36 4.00 -12.42 -0.12
C ILE A 36 4.60 -11.43 0.88
N ARG A 37 4.24 -11.51 2.16
CA ARG A 37 4.80 -10.66 3.21
C ARG A 37 6.33 -10.80 3.30
N ALA A 38 6.86 -12.02 3.23
CA ALA A 38 8.30 -12.26 3.25
C ALA A 38 9.03 -11.54 2.10
N LYS A 39 8.46 -11.57 0.88
CA LYS A 39 9.01 -10.85 -0.27
C LYS A 39 8.98 -9.33 -0.09
N ILE A 40 7.92 -8.80 0.50
CA ILE A 40 7.79 -7.36 0.79
C ILE A 40 8.87 -6.94 1.80
N VAL A 41 9.04 -7.71 2.89
CA VAL A 41 10.06 -7.44 3.91
C VAL A 41 11.47 -7.49 3.31
N GLU A 42 11.78 -8.51 2.51
CA GLU A 42 13.07 -8.63 1.84
C GLU A 42 13.34 -7.45 0.89
N MET A 43 12.36 -7.08 0.07
CA MET A 43 12.47 -5.95 -0.85
C MET A 43 12.64 -4.62 -0.10
N ASN A 44 11.98 -4.44 1.04
CA ASN A 44 12.12 -3.23 1.87
C ASN A 44 13.53 -3.08 2.45
N GLU A 45 14.17 -4.18 2.87
CA GLU A 45 15.58 -4.15 3.28
C GLU A 45 16.51 -3.83 2.11
N PHE A 46 16.24 -4.38 0.92
CA PHE A 46 16.97 -4.00 -0.29
C PHE A 46 16.83 -2.50 -0.62
N ILE A 47 15.62 -1.94 -0.56
CA ILE A 47 15.37 -0.51 -0.81
C ILE A 47 16.14 0.35 0.19
N LYS A 48 16.14 0.00 1.48
CA LYS A 48 16.91 0.70 2.52
C LYS A 48 18.42 0.67 2.23
N ALA A 49 18.94 -0.50 1.83
CA ALA A 49 20.35 -0.65 1.47
C ALA A 49 20.72 0.19 0.23
N GLN A 50 19.86 0.25 -0.79
CA GLN A 50 20.08 1.10 -1.97
C GLN A 50 20.05 2.58 -1.62
N ALA A 51 19.12 3.01 -0.77
CA ALA A 51 19.06 4.40 -0.31
C ALA A 51 20.36 4.81 0.40
N ALA A 52 20.88 3.96 1.29
CA ALA A 52 22.15 4.19 1.97
C ALA A 52 23.33 4.23 0.99
N TYR A 53 23.38 3.29 0.03
CA TYR A 53 24.43 3.20 -0.98
C TYR A 53 24.53 4.45 -1.86
N TYR A 54 23.41 4.98 -2.34
CA TYR A 54 23.41 6.21 -3.16
C TYR A 54 23.65 7.47 -2.32
N THR A 55 23.16 7.51 -1.07
CA THR A 55 23.50 8.60 -0.15
C THR A 55 25.01 8.69 0.07
N ALA A 56 25.68 7.55 0.30
CA ALA A 56 27.13 7.49 0.50
C ALA A 56 27.94 7.94 -0.73
N GLN A 57 27.35 7.89 -1.93
CA GLN A 57 27.96 8.39 -3.17
C GLN A 57 27.66 9.87 -3.46
N GLY A 58 26.96 10.56 -2.56
CA GLY A 58 26.64 11.99 -2.69
C GLY A 58 25.40 12.29 -3.54
N TYR A 59 24.48 11.34 -3.72
CA TYR A 59 23.16 11.61 -4.28
C TYR A 59 22.21 12.15 -3.20
N ASN A 60 21.25 12.99 -3.60
CA ASN A 60 20.21 13.50 -2.70
C ASN A 60 19.08 12.47 -2.63
N ILE A 61 19.14 11.58 -1.63
CA ILE A 61 18.14 10.54 -1.42
C ILE A 61 17.24 10.91 -0.24
N THR A 62 15.93 10.88 -0.46
CA THR A 62 14.95 10.81 0.63
C THR A 62 14.38 9.39 0.64
N LEU A 63 14.42 8.73 1.79
CA LEU A 63 13.75 7.45 1.99
C LEU A 63 12.51 7.66 2.86
N TYR A 64 11.34 7.31 2.34
CA TYR A 64 10.08 7.37 3.05
C TYR A 64 9.61 5.96 3.44
N ASP A 65 9.35 5.72 4.73
CA ASP A 65 8.91 4.41 5.21
C ASP A 65 7.38 4.25 5.10
N THR A 66 6.88 4.10 3.87
CA THR A 66 5.46 3.86 3.60
C THR A 66 4.99 2.56 4.26
N HIS A 67 5.85 1.55 4.41
CA HIS A 67 5.52 0.32 5.13
C HIS A 67 5.11 0.59 6.57
N ALA A 68 5.92 1.32 7.33
CA ALA A 68 5.61 1.65 8.72
C ALA A 68 4.35 2.52 8.85
N LEU A 69 4.18 3.50 7.95
CA LEU A 69 2.96 4.31 7.92
C LEU A 69 1.72 3.45 7.67
N PHE A 70 1.77 2.57 6.68
CA PHE A 70 0.64 1.74 6.29
C PHE A 70 0.29 0.68 7.36
N GLU A 71 1.29 0.13 8.05
CA GLU A 71 1.06 -0.74 9.21
C GLU A 71 0.34 0.01 10.35
N SER A 72 0.75 1.25 10.64
CA SER A 72 0.07 2.08 11.64
C SER A 72 -1.37 2.41 11.23
N LEU A 73 -1.56 2.77 9.96
CA LEU A 73 -2.85 3.10 9.35
C LEU A 73 -3.84 1.93 9.43
N THR A 74 -3.40 0.73 9.04
CA THR A 74 -4.25 -0.46 9.00
C THR A 74 -4.50 -1.06 10.38
N ALA A 75 -3.57 -0.91 11.32
CA ALA A 75 -3.74 -1.35 12.69
C ALA A 75 -4.63 -0.42 13.54
N ASN A 76 -4.58 0.90 13.30
CA ASN A 76 -5.28 1.90 14.10
C ASN A 76 -5.93 3.00 13.22
N PRO A 77 -6.84 2.67 12.30
CA PRO A 77 -7.35 3.62 11.29
C PRO A 77 -7.96 4.89 11.89
N GLU A 78 -8.62 4.79 13.04
CA GLU A 78 -9.24 5.93 13.72
C GLU A 78 -8.23 7.01 14.14
N GLN A 79 -7.00 6.61 14.50
CA GLN A 79 -5.92 7.55 14.83
C GLN A 79 -5.45 8.36 13.60
N HIS A 80 -5.75 7.86 12.40
CA HIS A 80 -5.42 8.45 11.13
C HIS A 80 -6.64 9.05 10.40
N GLY A 81 -7.79 9.14 11.08
CA GLY A 81 -9.00 9.75 10.55
C GLY A 81 -9.86 8.86 9.63
N PHE A 82 -9.55 7.57 9.57
CA PHE A 82 -10.31 6.54 8.85
C PHE A 82 -11.20 5.75 9.81
N VAL A 83 -12.30 5.20 9.31
CA VAL A 83 -13.21 4.34 10.09
C VAL A 83 -13.10 2.87 9.69
N ASN A 84 -12.56 2.58 8.51
CA ASN A 84 -12.46 1.21 8.00
C ASN A 84 -11.13 0.97 7.26
N ALA A 85 -10.41 -0.06 7.69
CA ALA A 85 -9.16 -0.52 7.08
C ALA A 85 -9.12 -2.03 6.83
N SER A 86 -10.27 -2.70 6.79
CA SER A 86 -10.35 -4.15 6.58
C SER A 86 -11.26 -4.54 5.41
N GLN A 87 -12.07 -3.60 4.91
CA GLN A 87 -13.01 -3.83 3.82
C GLN A 87 -12.79 -2.83 2.68
N ALA A 88 -13.14 -3.27 1.48
CA ALA A 88 -13.26 -2.38 0.34
C ALA A 88 -14.46 -1.44 0.51
N CYS A 89 -14.30 -0.18 0.08
CA CYS A 89 -15.40 0.76 -0.04
C CYS A 89 -16.41 0.33 -1.12
N GLN A 90 -15.91 -0.21 -2.25
CA GLN A 90 -16.76 -0.88 -3.24
C GLN A 90 -17.31 -2.20 -2.69
N ASP A 91 -18.53 -2.56 -3.07
CA ASP A 91 -19.18 -3.81 -2.67
C ASP A 91 -18.67 -5.01 -3.48
N ILE A 92 -17.39 -5.33 -3.30
CA ILE A 92 -16.70 -6.46 -3.92
C ILE A 92 -16.43 -7.52 -2.85
N ASN A 93 -17.04 -8.69 -3.00
CA ASN A 93 -16.97 -9.79 -2.04
C ASN A 93 -16.18 -11.01 -2.58
N ARG A 94 -15.15 -10.74 -3.39
CA ARG A 94 -14.25 -11.74 -3.99
C ARG A 94 -12.90 -11.13 -4.37
N SER A 95 -11.96 -11.97 -4.80
CA SER A 95 -10.72 -11.53 -5.45
C SER A 95 -10.70 -12.02 -6.90
N SER A 96 -10.86 -11.11 -7.86
CA SER A 96 -10.81 -11.43 -9.29
C SER A 96 -10.27 -10.26 -10.10
N SER A 97 -9.41 -10.53 -11.08
CA SER A 97 -8.96 -9.51 -12.03
C SER A 97 -10.07 -8.98 -12.93
N ALA A 98 -11.16 -9.74 -13.11
CA ALA A 98 -12.31 -9.29 -13.88
C ALA A 98 -13.04 -8.12 -13.20
N ASP A 99 -12.89 -7.95 -11.89
CA ASP A 99 -13.58 -6.88 -11.15
C ASP A 99 -13.10 -5.48 -11.60
N TYR A 100 -11.89 -5.35 -12.14
CA TYR A 100 -11.41 -4.07 -12.69
C TYR A 100 -12.11 -3.66 -14.00
N LEU A 101 -12.85 -4.57 -14.65
CA LEU A 101 -13.54 -4.31 -15.92
C LEU A 101 -14.99 -3.85 -15.73
N TYR A 102 -15.53 -3.95 -14.52
CA TYR A 102 -16.94 -3.74 -14.25
C TYR A 102 -17.17 -2.61 -13.23
N HIS A 103 -18.36 -2.04 -13.28
CA HIS A 103 -18.82 -1.11 -12.27
C HIS A 103 -19.27 -1.87 -11.02
N HIS A 104 -18.89 -1.35 -9.84
CA HIS A 104 -19.37 -1.82 -8.54
C HIS A 104 -19.97 -0.66 -7.76
N ALA A 105 -21.11 -0.92 -7.11
CA ALA A 105 -21.70 0.03 -6.20
C ALA A 105 -20.84 0.17 -4.92
N LEU A 106 -21.07 1.23 -4.16
CA LEU A 106 -20.49 1.36 -2.83
C LEU A 106 -21.21 0.46 -1.83
N ARG A 107 -20.45 -0.10 -0.89
CA ARG A 107 -20.96 -0.66 0.36
C ARG A 107 -21.77 0.38 1.10
N SER A 108 -22.85 -0.03 1.78
CA SER A 108 -23.74 0.87 2.54
C SER A 108 -22.99 1.73 3.57
N GLU A 109 -22.07 1.12 4.31
CA GLU A 109 -21.19 1.83 5.26
C GLU A 109 -20.37 2.92 4.56
N CYS A 110 -19.69 2.59 3.45
CA CYS A 110 -18.89 3.57 2.70
C CYS A 110 -19.75 4.69 2.10
N ALA A 111 -20.95 4.36 1.60
CA ALA A 111 -21.89 5.36 1.11
C ALA A 111 -22.36 6.31 2.22
N SER A 112 -22.43 5.83 3.47
CA SER A 112 -22.87 6.64 4.62
C SER A 112 -21.76 7.49 5.25
N SER A 113 -20.53 6.97 5.36
CA SER A 113 -19.42 7.66 6.01
C SER A 113 -18.53 8.44 5.05
N GLY A 114 -18.59 8.13 3.75
CA GLY A 114 -17.73 8.71 2.72
C GLY A 114 -16.52 7.83 2.41
N SER A 115 -16.12 7.78 1.14
CA SER A 115 -14.94 7.02 0.71
C SER A 115 -13.63 7.59 1.25
N ASP A 116 -13.63 8.84 1.72
CA ASP A 116 -12.51 9.46 2.44
C ASP A 116 -12.30 8.90 3.86
N LYS A 117 -13.23 8.07 4.34
CA LYS A 117 -13.13 7.35 5.62
C LYS A 117 -12.72 5.89 5.48
N PHE A 118 -12.50 5.40 4.27
CA PHE A 118 -12.04 4.04 3.98
C PHE A 118 -10.57 4.06 3.56
N VAL A 119 -9.78 3.11 4.07
CA VAL A 119 -8.39 2.94 3.61
C VAL A 119 -8.36 2.37 2.20
N PHE A 120 -9.24 1.42 1.89
CA PHE A 120 -9.26 0.65 0.63
C PHE A 120 -10.45 1.02 -0.26
N TRP A 121 -10.16 1.27 -1.54
CA TRP A 121 -11.17 1.58 -2.56
C TRP A 121 -11.82 0.31 -3.09
N ASP A 122 -11.01 -0.57 -3.67
CA ASP A 122 -11.36 -1.94 -4.05
C ASP A 122 -10.71 -2.92 -3.07
N VAL A 123 -10.62 -4.21 -3.42
CA VAL A 123 -10.04 -5.24 -2.54
C VAL A 123 -8.51 -5.18 -2.42
N THR A 124 -7.84 -4.29 -3.17
CA THR A 124 -6.37 -4.23 -3.28
C THR A 124 -5.85 -2.81 -3.05
N HIS A 125 -6.44 -1.83 -3.71
CA HIS A 125 -5.90 -0.48 -3.84
C HIS A 125 -6.45 0.47 -2.77
N PRO A 126 -5.62 1.43 -2.31
CA PRO A 126 -6.06 2.45 -1.38
C PRO A 126 -7.05 3.44 -2.00
N THR A 127 -7.83 4.12 -1.16
CA THR A 127 -8.62 5.29 -1.59
C THR A 127 -7.72 6.49 -1.87
N THR A 128 -8.26 7.50 -2.54
CA THR A 128 -7.55 8.77 -2.73
C THR A 128 -7.25 9.49 -1.41
N ALA A 129 -7.99 9.22 -0.33
CA ALA A 129 -7.73 9.81 0.98
C ALA A 129 -6.48 9.19 1.63
N THR A 130 -6.26 7.89 1.46
CA THR A 130 -5.02 7.22 1.88
C THR A 130 -3.79 7.72 1.11
N HIS A 131 -3.98 8.18 -0.13
CA HIS A 131 -2.89 8.77 -0.94
C HIS A 131 -2.52 10.21 -0.55
N ARG A 132 -3.39 10.93 0.18
CA ARG A 132 -3.24 12.37 0.48
C ARG A 132 -2.43 12.60 1.74
#